data_AF-A0AAD9FAH3-F1
#
_entry.id   AF-A0AAD9FAH3-F1
#
_cell.length_a   1.000
_cell.length_b   1.000
_cell.length_c   1.000
_cell.angle_alpha   90.00
_cell.angle_beta   90.00
_cell.angle_gamma   90.00
#
_symmetry.space_group_name_H-M   'P 1'
#
loop_
_entity.id
_entity.type
_entity.pdbx_description
1 polymer ?
#
loop_
_entity_poly.entity_id
_entity_poly.type
_entity_poly.pdbx_seq_one_letter_code
_entity_poly.pdbx_strand_id
1 'polypeptide(L)'
;MVELRDAEETDVSGGGDESGNMVELRDAEETDVSGGGDELGNMVELIDAEETDVSGGGDESGNMVELRDAEKTDVSGGGDESGNMVELRDAEETDVSGGGDESGNMVELRDAEETDVSGGGDESGNMMELRDAEETGVSGGGDESGNMVELRDAEETDVSGGES
;
A
#
# COMPACT_ATOMS: atom_id res chain seq x y z
N MET A 1 -0.84 12.37 -15.34
CA MET A 1 -0.28 11.10 -15.82
C MET A 1 1.19 11.31 -16.15
N VAL A 2 2.05 10.55 -15.49
CA VAL A 2 3.49 10.48 -15.72
C VAL A 2 3.76 9.07 -16.28
N GLU A 3 4.48 8.99 -17.40
CA GLU A 3 4.90 7.73 -18.04
C GLU A 3 6.40 7.84 -18.37
N LEU A 4 7.26 7.00 -17.76
CA LEU A 4 8.71 7.00 -18.01
C LEU A 4 9.26 5.57 -18.12
N ARG A 5 10.51 5.47 -18.58
CA ARG A 5 11.30 4.24 -18.67
C ARG A 5 12.76 4.55 -18.36
N ASP A 6 13.47 3.59 -17.77
CA ASP A 6 14.89 3.69 -17.44
C ASP A 6 15.17 4.96 -16.60
N ALA A 7 14.33 5.21 -15.59
CA ALA A 7 14.41 6.40 -14.76
C ALA A 7 15.24 6.12 -13.51
N GLU A 8 16.35 6.85 -13.32
CA GLU A 8 17.16 6.72 -12.10
C GLU A 8 16.40 7.26 -10.87
N GLU A 9 15.73 8.41 -11.03
CA GLU A 9 15.01 9.07 -9.93
C GLU A 9 13.74 9.71 -10.52
N THR A 10 12.58 9.37 -9.95
CA THR A 10 11.28 9.94 -10.35
C THR A 10 10.53 10.47 -9.14
N ASP A 11 10.20 11.75 -9.19
CA ASP A 11 9.63 12.47 -8.06
C ASP A 11 8.33 13.16 -8.53
N VAL A 12 7.18 12.62 -8.12
CA VAL A 12 5.84 13.04 -8.56
C VAL A 12 5.06 13.58 -7.38
N SER A 13 4.80 14.89 -7.41
CA SER A 13 3.94 15.55 -6.43
C SER A 13 2.70 16.20 -7.06
N GLY A 14 1.54 15.98 -6.42
CA GLY A 14 0.25 16.54 -6.82
C GLY A 14 -0.58 16.95 -5.61
N GLY A 15 -1.48 17.93 -5.73
CA GLY A 15 -2.31 18.34 -4.60
C GLY A 15 -3.44 19.28 -4.95
N GLY A 16 -4.51 19.20 -4.16
CA GLY A 16 -5.75 19.97 -4.27
C GLY A 16 -6.96 19.08 -4.02
N ASP A 17 -8.07 19.70 -3.60
CA ASP A 17 -9.28 19.07 -3.05
C ASP A 17 -9.81 17.84 -3.84
N GLU A 18 -9.57 17.74 -5.16
CA GLU A 18 -9.96 16.61 -6.02
C GLU A 18 -8.79 16.11 -6.91
N SER A 19 -7.59 15.92 -6.37
CA SER A 19 -6.39 15.60 -7.18
C SER A 19 -5.67 14.32 -6.71
N GLY A 20 -5.58 13.32 -7.59
CA GLY A 20 -4.69 12.16 -7.42
C GLY A 20 -3.63 12.09 -8.53
N ASN A 21 -2.46 11.52 -8.23
CA ASN A 21 -1.44 11.26 -9.25
C ASN A 21 -1.74 9.95 -10.00
N MET A 22 -1.28 9.88 -11.26
CA MET A 22 -1.30 8.65 -12.05
C MET A 22 0.10 8.48 -12.63
N VAL A 23 0.80 7.42 -12.25
CA VAL A 23 2.21 7.16 -12.54
C VAL A 23 2.36 5.74 -13.10
N GLU A 24 2.96 5.61 -14.27
CA GLU A 24 3.39 4.32 -14.84
C GLU A 24 4.89 4.41 -15.15
N LEU A 25 5.72 3.58 -14.50
CA LEU A 25 7.18 3.54 -14.76
C LEU A 25 7.64 2.12 -15.03
N ARG A 26 8.79 2.00 -15.71
CA ARG A 26 9.49 0.74 -15.94
C ARG A 26 10.97 0.94 -15.76
N ASP A 27 11.64 -0.05 -15.18
CA ASP A 27 13.08 -0.01 -14.93
C ASP A 27 13.44 1.27 -14.14
N ALA A 28 12.74 1.50 -13.02
CA ALA A 28 12.91 2.68 -12.18
C ALA A 28 13.76 2.33 -10.96
N GLU A 29 14.82 3.07 -10.67
CA GLU A 29 15.63 2.81 -9.48
C GLU A 29 14.92 3.39 -8.24
N GLU A 30 14.66 4.71 -8.22
CA GLU A 30 14.02 5.39 -7.08
C GLU A 30 12.74 6.13 -7.55
N THR A 31 11.61 5.86 -6.88
CA THR A 31 10.31 6.49 -7.19
C THR A 31 9.61 7.01 -5.95
N ASP A 32 9.43 8.32 -5.89
CA ASP A 32 8.63 9.03 -4.88
C ASP A 32 7.33 9.54 -5.50
N VAL A 33 6.19 9.08 -4.98
CA VAL A 33 4.85 9.59 -5.35
C VAL A 33 4.16 10.12 -4.11
N SER A 34 3.96 11.44 -4.07
CA SER A 34 3.22 12.09 -3.00
C SER A 34 2.04 12.87 -3.56
N GLY A 35 0.87 12.70 -2.96
CA GLY A 35 -0.28 13.50 -3.36
C GLY A 35 -1.56 13.20 -2.61
N GLY A 36 -2.39 14.22 -2.47
CA GLY A 36 -3.57 14.13 -1.64
C GLY A 36 -4.57 15.26 -1.91
N GLY A 37 -5.85 14.90 -1.78
CA GLY A 37 -7.02 15.75 -1.85
C GLY A 37 -8.13 15.13 -1.03
N ASP A 38 -9.20 15.88 -0.79
CA ASP A 38 -10.31 15.48 0.07
C ASP A 38 -11.00 14.19 -0.41
N GLU A 39 -10.90 13.83 -1.70
CA GLU A 39 -11.60 12.68 -2.30
C GLU A 39 -10.76 11.74 -3.22
N LEU A 40 -9.44 11.96 -3.41
CA LEU A 40 -8.64 11.14 -4.35
C LEU A 40 -7.24 10.80 -3.84
N GLY A 41 -6.84 9.53 -3.95
CA GLY A 41 -5.46 9.06 -3.73
C GLY A 41 -4.69 8.76 -5.03
N ASN A 42 -3.46 8.28 -4.89
CA ASN A 42 -2.55 8.04 -6.01
C ASN A 42 -2.80 6.70 -6.69
N MET A 43 -2.64 6.64 -8.01
CA MET A 43 -2.56 5.41 -8.80
C MET A 43 -1.13 5.23 -9.33
N VAL A 44 -0.46 4.17 -8.92
CA VAL A 44 0.94 3.89 -9.25
C VAL A 44 1.06 2.47 -9.80
N GLU A 45 1.59 2.35 -11.02
CA GLU A 45 1.92 1.06 -11.66
C GLU A 45 3.43 1.06 -11.97
N LEU A 46 4.21 0.16 -11.35
CA LEU A 46 5.66 0.04 -11.61
C LEU A 46 6.05 -1.39 -11.95
N ILE A 47 7.03 -1.51 -12.84
CA ILE A 47 7.63 -2.79 -13.25
C ILE A 47 9.15 -2.66 -13.11
N ASP A 48 9.80 -3.64 -12.49
CA ASP A 48 11.24 -3.66 -12.26
C ASP A 48 11.70 -2.40 -11.50
N ALA A 49 11.12 -2.18 -10.31
CA ALA A 49 11.40 -1.02 -9.45
C ALA A 49 12.30 -1.41 -8.27
N GLU A 50 13.36 -0.66 -7.97
CA GLU A 50 14.21 -0.97 -6.80
C GLU A 50 13.62 -0.40 -5.51
N GLU A 51 13.31 0.89 -5.47
CA GLU A 51 12.78 1.58 -4.28
C GLU A 51 11.56 2.44 -4.65
N THR A 52 10.45 2.24 -3.95
CA THR A 52 9.18 2.95 -4.21
C THR A 52 8.53 3.43 -2.92
N ASP A 53 8.30 4.73 -2.85
CA ASP A 53 7.58 5.42 -1.79
C ASP A 53 6.28 6.03 -2.33
N VAL A 54 5.13 5.58 -1.83
CA VAL A 54 3.82 6.13 -2.18
C VAL A 54 3.13 6.67 -0.93
N SER A 55 2.89 7.97 -0.90
CA SER A 55 2.20 8.64 0.21
C SER A 55 0.97 9.42 -0.24
N GLY A 56 -0.13 9.23 0.47
CA GLY A 56 -1.38 9.95 0.23
C GLY A 56 -2.07 10.43 1.50
N GLY A 57 -2.94 11.43 1.36
CA GLY A 57 -3.76 11.88 2.49
C GLY A 57 -4.85 12.89 2.12
N GLY A 58 -5.86 13.02 2.98
CA GLY A 58 -7.06 13.83 2.77
C GLY A 58 -8.20 13.34 3.65
N ASP A 59 -9.35 14.01 3.63
CA ASP A 59 -10.52 13.60 4.44
C ASP A 59 -10.97 12.17 4.05
N GLU A 60 -11.08 11.86 2.75
CA GLU A 60 -11.23 10.51 2.19
C GLU A 60 -10.05 10.20 1.25
N SER A 61 -9.13 9.31 1.62
CA SER A 61 -7.94 9.02 0.80
C SER A 61 -7.57 7.54 0.71
N GLY A 62 -7.05 7.13 -0.44
CA GLY A 62 -6.62 5.74 -0.65
C GLY A 62 -5.74 5.58 -1.87
N ASN A 63 -4.52 5.06 -1.66
CA ASN A 63 -3.61 4.79 -2.76
C ASN A 63 -3.93 3.44 -3.41
N MET A 64 -3.80 3.37 -4.73
CA MET A 64 -3.84 2.14 -5.51
C MET A 64 -2.45 1.92 -6.11
N VAL A 65 -1.78 0.86 -5.68
CA VAL A 65 -0.39 0.57 -6.04
C VAL A 65 -0.33 -0.84 -6.62
N GLU A 66 0.10 -0.96 -7.88
CA GLU A 66 0.36 -2.23 -8.55
C GLU A 66 1.87 -2.31 -8.86
N LEU A 67 2.57 -3.26 -8.26
CA LEU A 67 4.01 -3.42 -8.46
C LEU A 67 4.35 -4.83 -8.89
N ARG A 68 5.35 -4.91 -9.77
CA ARG A 68 5.87 -6.17 -10.25
C ARG A 68 7.38 -6.17 -10.28
N ASP A 69 7.97 -7.26 -9.78
CA ASP A 69 9.42 -7.44 -9.73
C ASP A 69 10.07 -6.26 -8.94
N ALA A 70 9.51 -5.91 -7.77
CA ALA A 70 9.91 -4.76 -6.96
C ALA A 70 10.74 -5.17 -5.74
N GLU A 71 11.84 -4.47 -5.44
CA GLU A 71 12.67 -4.83 -4.27
C GLU A 71 12.10 -4.27 -2.96
N LYS A 72 11.87 -2.95 -2.88
CA LYS A 72 11.38 -2.28 -1.66
C LYS A 72 10.22 -1.35 -1.94
N THR A 73 9.15 -1.50 -1.15
CA THR A 73 7.93 -0.70 -1.30
C THR A 73 7.41 -0.21 0.04
N ASP A 74 7.19 1.09 0.13
CA ASP A 74 6.51 1.76 1.23
C ASP A 74 5.22 2.42 0.72
N VAL A 75 4.06 2.01 1.24
CA VAL A 75 2.76 2.62 0.93
C VAL A 75 2.12 3.16 2.21
N SER A 76 1.87 4.47 2.24
CA SER A 76 1.25 5.15 3.38
C SER A 76 0.05 6.00 2.97
N GLY A 77 -1.03 5.91 3.74
CA GLY A 77 -2.24 6.70 3.56
C GLY A 77 -2.79 7.19 4.91
N GLY A 78 -3.46 8.34 4.92
CA GLY A 78 -4.13 8.80 6.14
C GLY A 78 -5.20 9.86 5.92
N GLY A 79 -6.25 9.81 6.74
CA GLY A 79 -7.44 10.66 6.60
C GLY A 79 -8.46 10.47 7.70
N ASP A 80 -9.66 11.03 7.55
CA ASP A 80 -10.79 10.66 8.41
C ASP A 80 -11.25 9.25 8.00
N GLU A 81 -11.36 8.98 6.70
CA GLU A 81 -11.52 7.66 6.11
C GLU A 81 -10.32 7.34 5.20
N SER A 82 -9.63 6.22 5.43
CA SER A 82 -8.48 5.83 4.59
C SER A 82 -8.39 4.35 4.25
N GLY A 83 -7.85 4.03 3.08
CA GLY A 83 -7.60 2.64 2.70
C GLY A 83 -6.72 2.49 1.47
N ASN A 84 -5.59 1.82 1.62
CA ASN A 84 -4.70 1.52 0.49
C ASN A 84 -5.08 0.18 -0.14
N MET A 85 -5.06 0.12 -1.47
CA MET A 85 -5.15 -1.10 -2.26
C MET A 85 -3.78 -1.36 -2.89
N VAL A 86 -3.13 -2.46 -2.50
CA VAL A 86 -1.78 -2.80 -2.95
C VAL A 86 -1.81 -4.19 -3.58
N GLU A 87 -1.43 -4.30 -4.85
CA GLU A 87 -1.22 -5.57 -5.55
C GLU A 87 0.28 -5.72 -5.83
N LEU A 88 0.89 -6.75 -5.25
CA LEU A 88 2.31 -7.03 -5.41
C LEU A 88 2.54 -8.38 -6.02
N ARG A 89 3.52 -8.41 -6.92
CA ARG A 89 3.94 -9.63 -7.55
C ARG A 89 5.46 -9.72 -7.65
N ASP A 90 6.00 -10.84 -7.19
CA ASP A 90 7.45 -11.08 -7.22
C ASP A 90 8.19 -9.93 -6.45
N ALA A 91 7.66 -9.50 -5.30
CA ALA A 91 8.19 -8.37 -4.50
C ALA A 91 8.97 -8.86 -3.26
N GLU A 92 10.07 -8.19 -2.88
CA GLU A 92 10.94 -8.67 -1.78
C GLU A 92 10.59 -8.11 -0.39
N GLU A 93 10.40 -6.79 -0.24
CA GLU A 93 10.11 -6.13 1.04
C GLU A 93 8.98 -5.11 0.85
N THR A 94 7.94 -5.18 1.68
CA THR A 94 6.80 -4.26 1.59
C THR A 94 6.25 -3.85 2.94
N ASP A 95 6.07 -2.56 3.12
CA ASP A 95 5.35 -1.95 4.23
C ASP A 95 4.10 -1.21 3.72
N VAL A 96 2.92 -1.59 4.21
CA VAL A 96 1.65 -0.90 3.94
C VAL A 96 1.05 -0.37 5.23
N SER A 97 0.86 0.94 5.32
CA SER A 97 0.29 1.60 6.49
C SER A 97 -0.89 2.51 6.14
N GLY A 98 -1.95 2.44 6.94
CA GLY A 98 -3.14 3.29 6.82
C GLY A 98 -3.60 3.77 8.20
N GLY A 99 -4.20 4.96 8.29
CA GLY A 99 -4.72 5.46 9.56
C GLY A 99 -5.79 6.54 9.42
N GLY A 100 -6.77 6.52 10.32
CA GLY A 100 -7.87 7.48 10.34
C GLY A 100 -8.89 7.20 11.42
N ASP A 101 -10.05 7.84 11.36
CA ASP A 101 -11.19 7.43 12.21
C ASP A 101 -11.71 6.07 11.73
N GLU A 102 -11.80 5.88 10.41
CA GLU A 102 -12.02 4.59 9.76
C GLU A 102 -10.84 4.24 8.83
N SER A 103 -10.26 3.04 8.96
CA SER A 103 -9.16 2.61 8.09
C SER A 103 -9.24 1.15 7.63
N GLY A 104 -8.80 0.86 6.41
CA GLY A 104 -8.73 -0.52 5.93
C GLY A 104 -7.86 -0.70 4.70
N ASN A 105 -6.75 -1.42 4.85
CA ASN A 105 -5.87 -1.75 3.73
C ASN A 105 -6.28 -3.08 3.10
N MET A 106 -6.25 -3.15 1.77
CA MET A 106 -6.42 -4.37 0.99
C MET A 106 -5.11 -4.69 0.28
N VAL A 107 -4.51 -5.82 0.59
CA VAL A 107 -3.21 -6.23 0.03
C VAL A 107 -3.34 -7.61 -0.63
N GLU A 108 -3.05 -7.69 -1.92
CA GLU A 108 -2.92 -8.94 -2.66
C GLU A 108 -1.45 -9.19 -2.94
N LEU A 109 -0.91 -10.29 -2.40
CA LEU A 109 0.48 -10.69 -2.59
C LEU A 109 0.55 -11.97 -3.40
N ARG A 110 1.47 -11.98 -4.34
CA ARG A 110 1.80 -13.16 -5.11
C ARG A 110 3.30 -13.34 -5.25
N ASP A 111 3.81 -14.49 -4.85
CA ASP A 111 5.23 -14.80 -4.93
C ASP A 111 6.08 -13.70 -4.22
N ALA A 112 5.54 -13.10 -3.16
CA ALA A 112 6.16 -11.97 -2.44
C ALA A 112 6.75 -12.42 -1.09
N GLU A 113 7.83 -11.75 -0.67
CA GLU A 113 8.54 -11.97 0.58
C GLU A 113 8.32 -10.77 1.53
N GLU A 114 8.63 -10.95 2.83
CA GLU A 114 8.66 -9.92 3.88
C GLU A 114 7.64 -8.76 3.72
N THR A 115 6.37 -9.01 4.07
CA THR A 115 5.32 -7.99 3.95
C THR A 115 4.62 -7.70 5.27
N ASP A 116 4.64 -6.43 5.68
CA ASP A 116 3.96 -5.92 6.86
C ASP A 116 2.81 -4.97 6.49
N VAL A 117 1.61 -5.25 7.03
CA VAL A 117 0.41 -4.43 6.82
C VAL A 117 -0.12 -3.93 8.15
N SER A 118 -0.24 -2.62 8.30
CA SER A 118 -0.73 -1.99 9.52
C SER A 118 -1.86 -0.99 9.24
N GLY A 119 -2.88 -1.01 10.10
CA GLY A 119 -4.01 -0.09 10.05
C GLY A 119 -4.41 0.35 11.45
N GLY A 120 -4.94 1.56 11.61
CA GLY A 120 -5.37 2.05 12.92
C GLY A 120 -6.44 3.13 12.84
N GLY A 121 -7.44 3.03 13.72
CA GLY A 121 -8.52 4.00 13.83
C GLY A 121 -9.51 3.66 14.92
N ASP A 122 -10.63 4.36 14.98
CA ASP A 122 -11.77 3.97 15.82
C ASP A 122 -12.38 2.68 15.26
N GLU A 123 -12.49 2.58 13.93
CA GLU A 123 -12.81 1.35 13.20
C GLU A 123 -11.67 0.98 12.25
N SER A 124 -11.15 -0.26 12.32
CA SER A 124 -10.11 -0.71 11.39
C SER A 124 -10.27 -2.14 10.89
N GLY A 125 -9.94 -2.40 9.62
CA GLY A 125 -10.04 -3.73 9.05
C GLY A 125 -9.15 -3.93 7.83
N ASN A 126 -8.04 -4.64 8.02
CA ASN A 126 -7.13 -4.97 6.93
C ASN A 126 -7.51 -6.33 6.29
N MET A 127 -7.51 -6.39 4.97
CA MET A 127 -7.72 -7.61 4.19
C MET A 127 -6.44 -7.96 3.43
N MET A 128 -6.03 -9.23 3.53
CA MET A 128 -4.85 -9.74 2.85
C MET A 128 -5.17 -11.04 2.11
N GLU A 129 -4.88 -11.11 0.80
CA GLU A 129 -4.88 -12.35 0.02
C GLU A 129 -3.44 -12.72 -0.31
N LEU A 130 -2.99 -13.88 0.17
CA LEU A 130 -1.62 -14.36 0.05
C LEU A 130 -1.57 -15.58 -0.85
N ARG A 131 -0.67 -15.53 -1.85
CA ARG A 131 -0.39 -16.66 -2.72
C ARG A 131 1.10 -16.86 -2.86
N ASP A 132 1.57 -18.06 -2.49
CA ASP A 132 2.99 -18.43 -2.60
C ASP A 132 3.91 -17.38 -1.90
N ALA A 133 3.41 -16.73 -0.83
CA ALA A 133 4.09 -15.64 -0.11
C ALA A 133 4.76 -16.13 1.18
N GLU A 134 5.84 -15.48 1.58
CA GLU A 134 6.65 -15.81 2.76
C GLU A 134 6.73 -14.62 3.73
N GLU A 135 6.82 -14.90 5.05
CA GLU A 135 7.00 -13.91 6.13
C GLU A 135 6.06 -12.68 6.07
N THR A 136 4.79 -12.90 6.42
CA THR A 136 3.74 -11.87 6.33
C THR A 136 3.19 -11.46 7.70
N GLY A 137 3.04 -10.16 7.93
CA GLY A 137 2.49 -9.58 9.13
C GLY A 137 1.27 -8.72 8.84
N VAL A 138 0.22 -8.86 9.64
CA VAL A 138 -0.89 -7.90 9.64
C VAL A 138 -1.23 -7.47 11.06
N SER A 139 -1.35 -6.16 11.25
CA SER A 139 -1.73 -5.55 12.51
C SER A 139 -2.83 -4.52 12.31
N GLY A 140 -3.77 -4.46 13.25
CA GLY A 140 -4.89 -3.51 13.25
C GLY A 140 -5.22 -3.08 14.68
N GLY A 141 -5.69 -1.86 14.88
CA GLY A 141 -6.10 -1.38 16.20
C GLY A 141 -7.31 -0.45 16.12
N GLY A 142 -8.19 -0.54 17.11
CA GLY A 142 -9.38 0.30 17.22
C GLY A 142 -10.41 -0.24 18.20
N ASP A 143 -11.44 0.56 18.45
CA ASP A 143 -12.59 0.16 19.26
C ASP A 143 -13.35 -0.99 18.56
N GLU A 144 -13.40 -0.96 17.22
CA GLU A 144 -13.86 -2.08 16.38
C GLU A 144 -12.77 -2.46 15.36
N SER A 145 -12.08 -3.59 15.57
CA SER A 145 -11.03 -4.05 14.65
C SER A 145 -11.33 -5.45 14.06
N GLY A 146 -11.02 -5.65 12.78
CA GLY A 146 -11.33 -6.88 12.05
C GLY A 146 -10.40 -7.17 10.88
N ASN A 147 -9.25 -7.81 11.14
CA ASN A 147 -8.32 -8.23 10.10
C ASN A 147 -8.72 -9.58 9.49
N MET A 148 -8.67 -9.69 8.17
CA MET A 148 -8.96 -10.92 7.41
C MET A 148 -7.76 -11.30 6.55
N VAL A 149 -7.31 -12.56 6.67
CA VAL A 149 -6.22 -13.11 5.84
C VAL A 149 -6.67 -14.40 5.16
N GLU A 150 -6.54 -14.46 3.84
CA GLU A 150 -6.71 -15.67 3.03
C GLU A 150 -5.34 -16.18 2.57
N LEU A 151 -5.02 -17.44 2.88
CA LEU A 151 -3.72 -18.05 2.55
C LEU A 151 -3.88 -19.12 1.47
N ARG A 152 -3.01 -19.09 0.44
CA ARG A 152 -2.80 -20.16 -0.53
C ARG A 152 -1.31 -20.43 -0.67
N ASP A 153 -0.88 -21.60 -0.20
CA ASP A 153 0.51 -22.06 -0.29
C ASP A 153 1.55 -21.09 0.34
N ALA A 154 1.15 -20.26 1.31
CA ALA A 154 2.02 -19.37 2.08
C ALA A 154 2.62 -20.06 3.33
N GLU A 155 3.86 -19.70 3.70
CA GLU A 155 4.64 -20.44 4.72
C GLU A 155 4.63 -19.82 6.14
N GLU A 156 4.50 -18.49 6.29
CA GLU A 156 4.51 -17.81 7.60
C GLU A 156 3.64 -16.53 7.62
N THR A 157 2.68 -16.46 8.56
CA THR A 157 1.76 -15.33 8.71
C THR A 157 1.43 -15.04 10.18
N ASP A 158 1.63 -13.81 10.63
CA ASP A 158 1.23 -13.30 11.94
C ASP A 158 0.09 -12.27 11.81
N VAL A 159 -1.02 -12.50 12.53
CA VAL A 159 -2.20 -11.62 12.52
C VAL A 159 -2.47 -11.12 13.94
N SER A 160 -2.41 -9.80 14.13
CA SER A 160 -2.67 -9.15 15.42
C SER A 160 -3.75 -8.07 15.30
N GLY A 161 -4.60 -7.97 16.33
CA GLY A 161 -5.71 -7.02 16.40
C GLY A 161 -6.21 -6.92 17.83
N GLY A 162 -6.17 -5.73 18.44
CA GLY A 162 -6.50 -5.53 19.85
C GLY A 162 -7.90 -4.96 20.06
N GLU A 163 -8.81 -5.76 20.61
CA GLU A 163 -10.05 -5.25 21.22
C GLU A 163 -9.67 -4.49 22.53
N SER A 164 -10.07 -3.22 22.66
CA SER A 164 -9.94 -2.42 23.90
C SER A 164 -11.27 -2.26 24.62
#